data_AF-A0A378XC10-F1
#
_entry.id   AF-A0A378XC10-F1
#
_cell.length_a   1.000
_cell.length_b   1.000
_cell.length_c   1.000
_cell.angle_alpha   90.00
_cell.angle_beta   90.00
_cell.angle_gamma   90.00
#
_symmetry.space_group_name_H-M   'P 1'
#
loop_
_entity.id
_entity.type
_entity.pdbx_description
1 polymer ?
#
loop_
_entity_poly.entity_id
_entity_poly.type
_entity_poly.pdbx_seq_one_letter_code
_entity_poly.pdbx_strand_id
1 'polypeptide(L)' 'MSGSKITKQQVKRYMDFRKKHTQAEAAAKAGISERSARRIDHNQLQPKSSQPEL' A
#
# COMPACT_ATOMS: atom_id res chain seq x y z
N MET A 1 6.67 -13.29 13.46
CA MET A 1 5.86 -12.06 13.56
C MET A 1 5.11 -11.88 12.26
N SER A 2 3.81 -12.18 12.22
CA SER A 2 2.97 -11.93 11.04
C SER A 2 2.63 -10.44 11.04
N GLY A 3 3.38 -9.64 10.27
CA GLY A 3 3.07 -8.23 10.09
C GLY A 3 1.63 -8.09 9.61
N SER A 4 0.81 -7.36 10.37
CA SER A 4 -0.62 -7.21 10.12
C SER A 4 -0.87 -6.89 8.64
N LYS A 5 -1.75 -7.66 8.00
CA LYS A 5 -2.12 -7.45 6.58
C LYS A 5 -2.57 -5.99 6.40
N ILE A 6 -2.02 -5.31 5.39
CA ILE A 6 -2.44 -3.95 5.05
C ILE A 6 -3.89 -4.01 4.58
N THR A 7 -4.74 -3.22 5.22
CA THR A 7 -6.16 -3.17 4.92
C THR A 7 -6.44 -2.23 3.75
N LYS A 8 -7.56 -2.47 3.04
CA LYS A 8 -8.02 -1.57 1.96
C LYS A 8 -8.21 -0.12 2.45
N GLN A 9 -8.62 0.07 3.71
CA GLN A 9 -8.79 1.39 4.30
C GLN A 9 -7.46 2.12 4.52
N GLN A 10 -6.40 1.40 4.91
CA GLN A 10 -5.05 1.97 5.01
C GLN A 10 -4.54 2.38 3.63
N VAL A 11 -4.73 1.53 2.60
CA VAL A 11 -4.36 1.87 1.21
C VAL A 11 -5.11 3.12 0.73
N LYS A 12 -6.42 3.22 0.98
CA LYS A 12 -7.22 4.39 0.60
C LYS A 12 -6.68 5.67 1.26
N ARG A 13 -6.47 5.65 2.58
CA ARG A 13 -5.89 6.79 3.32
C ARG A 13 -4.50 7.18 2.81
N TYR A 14 -3.65 6.19 2.54
CA TYR A 14 -2.33 6.41 1.96
C TYR A 14 -2.41 7.14 0.62
N MET A 15 -3.25 6.66 -0.30
CA MET A 15 -3.42 7.30 -1.62
C MET A 15 -3.95 8.74 -1.50
N ASP A 16 -4.81 9.02 -0.52
CA ASP A 16 -5.29 10.38 -0.27
C ASP A 16 -4.20 11.29 0.30
N PHE A 17 -3.38 10.81 1.24
CA PHE A 17 -2.24 11.58 1.77
C PHE A 17 -1.13 11.77 0.73
N ARG A 18 -0.88 10.78 -0.12
CA ARG A 18 0.21 10.79 -1.11
C ARG A 18 0.08 11.91 -2.14
N LYS A 19 -1.14 12.42 -2.36
CA LYS A 19 -1.43 13.60 -3.20
C LYS A 19 -0.79 14.90 -2.69
N LYS A 20 -0.53 15.00 -1.38
CA LYS A 20 -0.07 16.22 -0.69
C LYS A 20 1.22 16.04 0.11
N HIS A 21 1.61 14.80 0.38
CA HIS A 21 2.73 14.46 1.27
C HIS A 21 3.74 13.54 0.59
N THR A 22 4.94 13.49 1.16
CA THR A 22 5.97 12.53 0.76
C THR A 22 5.52 11.09 1.04
N GLN A 23 6.16 10.11 0.41
CA GLN A 23 5.84 8.69 0.62
C GLN A 23 5.95 8.30 2.11
N ALA A 24 7.01 8.72 2.80
CA ALA A 24 7.24 8.41 4.20
C ALA A 24 6.17 9.02 5.13
N GLU A 25 5.84 10.30 4.93
CA GLU A 25 4.79 10.97 5.69
C GLU A 25 3.41 10.35 5.45
N ALA A 26 3.07 10.06 4.20
CA ALA A 26 1.80 9.43 3.85
C ALA A 26 1.69 8.02 4.43
N ALA A 27 2.79 7.25 4.43
CA ALA A 27 2.84 5.91 4.99
C ALA A 27 2.64 5.94 6.51
N ALA A 28 3.35 6.83 7.22
CA ALA A 28 3.21 7.01 8.66
C ALA A 28 1.77 7.41 9.03
N LYS A 29 1.17 8.40 8.34
CA LYS A 29 -0.21 8.83 8.57
C LYS A 29 -1.25 7.74 8.28
N ALA A 30 -0.96 6.85 7.33
CA ALA A 30 -1.82 5.73 6.99
C ALA A 30 -1.59 4.48 7.86
N GLY A 31 -0.59 4.49 8.75
CA GLY A 31 -0.21 3.33 9.55
C GLY A 31 0.35 2.18 8.70
N ILE A 32 1.13 2.49 7.67
CA ILE A 32 1.75 1.54 6.74
C ILE A 32 3.28 1.70 6.81
N SER A 33 4.02 0.62 6.66
CA SER A 33 5.48 0.69 6.53
C SER A 33 5.89 1.32 5.18
N GLU A 34 6.98 2.08 5.16
CA GLU A 34 7.51 2.69 3.93
C GLU A 34 7.77 1.65 2.82
N ARG A 35 8.29 0.48 3.18
CA ARG A 35 8.47 -0.64 2.23
C ARG A 35 7.16 -0.99 1.53
N SER A 36 6.05 -1.01 2.26
CA SER A 36 4.77 -1.37 1.68
C SER A 36 4.15 -0.22 0.90
N ALA A 37 4.30 1.02 1.36
CA ALA A 37 3.97 2.22 0.60
C ALA A 37 4.69 2.23 -0.76
N ARG A 38 5.98 1.89 -0.80
CA ARG A 38 6.73 1.71 -2.06
C ARG A 38 6.12 0.65 -2.96
N ARG A 39 5.66 -0.48 -2.42
CA ARG A 39 4.95 -1.52 -3.19
C ARG A 39 3.59 -1.03 -3.72
N ILE A 40 2.88 -0.18 -2.97
CA ILE A 40 1.64 0.48 -3.42
C ILE A 40 1.95 1.42 -4.60
N ASP A 41 2.97 2.28 -4.46
CA ASP A 41 3.37 3.25 -5.49
C ASP A 41 3.81 2.57 -6.80
N HIS A 42 4.48 1.41 -6.72
CA HIS A 42 4.85 0.62 -7.89
C HIS A 42 3.73 -0.29 -8.43
N ASN A 43 2.49 -0.15 -7.94
CA ASN A 43 1.36 -0.99 -8.35
C ASN A 43 1.61 -2.51 -8.12
N GLN A 44 2.55 -2.87 -7.23
CA GLN A 44 2.92 -4.27 -6.89
C GLN A 44 2.00 -4.90 -5.84
N LEU A 45 0.95 -4.19 -5.42
CA LEU A 45 -0.14 -4.70 -4.58
C LEU A 45 -1.45 -4.88 -5.36
N GLN A 46 -1.39 -4.87 -6.70
CA GLN A 46 -2.54 -5.33 -7.47
C GLN A 46 -2.85 -6.78 -7.07
N PRO A 47 -4.12 -7.11 -6.75
CA PRO A 47 -4.51 -8.50 -6.68
C PRO A 47 -4.12 -9.11 -8.03
N LYS A 48 -3.35 -10.20 -8.03
CA LYS A 48 -3.18 -10.98 -9.24
C LYS A 48 -4.59 -11.31 -9.71
N SER A 49 -5.04 -10.67 -10.79
CA SER A 49 -6.14 -11.21 -11.59
C SER A 49 -5.68 -12.63 -11.90
N SER A 50 -6.44 -13.59 -11.40
CA SER A 50 -6.25 -15.03 -11.57
C SER A 50 -5.56 -15.31 -12.90
N GLN A 51 -4.25 -15.61 -12.88
CA GLN A 51 -3.64 -16.18 -14.06
C GLN A 51 -4.24 -17.58 -14.16
N PRO A 52 -4.97 -17.94 -15.23
CA PRO A 52 -5.31 -19.34 -15.43
C PRO A 52 -3.96 -20.06 -15.62
N GLU A 53 -3.70 -21.03 -14.76
CA GLU A 53 -2.66 -22.02 -15.03
C GLU A 53 -3.07 -22.74 -16.33
N LEU A 54 -2.20 -22.67 -17.34
CA LEU A 54 -2.23 -23.53 -18.52
C LEU A 54 -1.25 -24.69 -18.29
#